data_AF-A0A968XEY2-F1
#
_entry.id   AF-A0A968XEY2-F1
#
_cell.length_a   1.000
_cell.length_b   1.000
_cell.length_c   1.000
_cell.angle_alpha   90.00
_cell.angle_beta   90.00
_cell.angle_gamma   90.00
#
_symmetry.space_group_name_H-M   'P 1'
#
loop_
_entity.id
_entity.type
_entity.pdbx_description
1 polymer ?
#
loop_
_entity_poly.entity_id
_entity_poly.type
_entity_poly.pdbx_seq_one_letter_code
_entity_poly.pdbx_strand_id
1 'polypeptide(L)'
;MALGATGVVNGYSRGGSQNNLSLSTSILGQFGHSSKDFLDYTAFNITYSQILPDGLSPFLFDRAVDTKTLSAGFSQQIYGPFRLGFQTLVNLDTRKEISTDYILEYSRRSYSLLLRYNPALQLGSIGFRVNEFNWTGGSETFGGSGVSPITNGVQRQSE
;
A
#
# COMPACT_ATOMS: atom_id res chain seq x y z
N MET A 1 -12.05 11.33 -4.84
CA MET A 1 -11.99 10.64 -6.15
C MET A 1 -10.61 10.88 -6.74
N ALA A 2 -10.06 9.90 -7.44
CA ALA A 2 -8.74 9.99 -8.07
C ALA A 2 -8.78 9.40 -9.49
N LEU A 3 -8.02 9.99 -10.40
CA LEU A 3 -7.82 9.52 -11.76
C LEU A 3 -6.33 9.27 -11.98
N GLY A 4 -6.00 8.21 -12.71
CA GLY A 4 -4.62 7.87 -13.02
C GLY A 4 -4.48 7.30 -14.43
N ALA A 5 -3.38 7.64 -15.09
CA ALA A 5 -3.00 7.07 -16.38
C ALA A 5 -1.53 6.66 -16.34
N THR A 6 -1.20 5.51 -16.93
CA THR A 6 0.17 4.99 -17.01
C THR A 6 0.40 4.38 -18.37
N GLY A 7 1.41 4.84 -19.09
CA GLY A 7 1.85 4.27 -20.37
C GLY A 7 3.09 3.42 -20.19
N VAL A 8 3.12 2.24 -20.80
CA VAL A 8 4.29 1.35 -20.88
C VAL A 8 4.57 1.06 -22.34
N VAL A 9 5.82 1.21 -22.78
CA VAL A 9 6.28 0.98 -24.15
C VAL A 9 7.38 -0.07 -24.13
N ASN A 10 7.14 -1.21 -24.78
CA ASN A 10 8.09 -2.32 -24.88
C ASN A 10 8.54 -2.49 -26.34
N GLY A 11 9.85 -2.46 -26.57
CA GLY A 11 10.47 -2.78 -27.86
C GLY A 11 11.25 -4.09 -27.78
N TYR A 12 11.05 -4.98 -28.75
CA TYR A 12 11.74 -6.26 -28.83
C TYR A 12 12.79 -6.24 -29.94
N SER A 13 13.96 -6.82 -29.68
CA SER A 13 15.08 -6.88 -30.63
C SER A 13 14.75 -7.55 -31.97
N ARG A 14 13.69 -8.36 -32.01
CA ARG A 14 13.19 -9.04 -33.22
C ARG A 14 12.23 -8.17 -34.06
N GLY A 15 12.12 -6.88 -33.77
CA GLY A 15 11.33 -5.90 -34.54
C GLY A 15 9.86 -5.76 -34.12
N GLY A 16 9.44 -6.41 -33.03
CA GLY A 16 8.09 -6.26 -32.48
C GLY A 16 8.03 -5.17 -31.40
N SER A 17 6.85 -4.59 -31.18
CA SER A 17 6.59 -3.70 -30.04
C SER A 17 5.26 -4.05 -29.39
N GLN A 18 5.15 -3.77 -28.10
CA GLN A 18 3.91 -3.82 -27.34
C GLN A 18 3.83 -2.57 -26.47
N ASN A 19 2.80 -1.77 -26.72
CA ASN A 19 2.53 -0.57 -25.95
C ASN A 19 1.25 -0.80 -25.16
N ASN A 20 1.21 -0.39 -23.89
CA ASN A 20 0.03 -0.50 -23.06
C ASN A 20 -0.27 0.87 -22.44
N LEU A 21 -1.50 1.34 -22.62
CA LEU A 21 -2.01 2.50 -21.88
C LEU A 21 -3.00 2.01 -20.81
N SER A 22 -2.62 2.10 -19.54
CA SER A 22 -3.49 1.83 -18.40
C SER A 22 -4.18 3.12 -17.94
N LEU A 23 -5.49 3.06 -17.82
CA LEU A 23 -6.34 4.10 -17.26
C LEU A 23 -6.99 3.57 -15.99
N SER A 24 -7.16 4.45 -15.00
CA SER A 24 -7.79 4.10 -13.74
C SER A 24 -8.63 5.24 -13.17
N THR A 25 -9.75 4.89 -12.55
CA THR A 25 -10.59 5.81 -11.79
C THR A 25 -10.91 5.18 -10.45
N SER A 26 -10.80 5.95 -9.38
CA SER A 26 -10.94 5.48 -8.01
C SER A 26 -11.86 6.38 -7.20
N ILE A 27 -12.80 5.75 -6.50
CA ILE A 27 -13.61 6.37 -5.46
C ILE A 27 -13.14 5.79 -4.14
N LEU A 28 -12.85 6.67 -3.19
CA LEU A 28 -12.42 6.30 -1.84
C LEU A 28 -13.21 7.14 -0.86
N GLY A 29 -13.54 6.54 0.27
CA GLY A 29 -14.28 7.19 1.33
C GLY A 29 -13.88 6.63 2.68
N GLN A 30 -14.02 7.47 3.70
CA GLN A 30 -13.76 7.13 5.08
C GLN A 30 -14.84 7.76 5.95
N PHE A 31 -15.30 6.99 6.93
CA PHE A 31 -16.17 7.44 8.00
C PHE A 31 -15.42 7.26 9.33
N GLY A 32 -15.47 8.31 10.15
CA GLY A 32 -14.81 8.33 11.46
C GLY A 32 -13.28 8.44 11.39
N HIS A 33 -12.65 8.38 12.55
CA HIS A 33 -11.21 8.67 12.71
C HIS A 33 -10.52 7.80 13.77
N SER A 34 -11.11 6.66 14.12
CA SER A 34 -10.52 5.64 15.01
C SER A 34 -10.11 6.19 16.38
N SER A 35 -10.84 7.20 16.90
CA SER A 35 -10.60 7.75 18.24
C SER A 35 -11.42 7.09 19.33
N LYS A 36 -12.57 6.51 18.99
CA LYS A 36 -13.33 5.69 19.93
C LYS A 36 -12.93 4.23 19.78
N ASP A 37 -13.16 3.49 20.86
CA ASP A 37 -12.75 2.10 20.95
C ASP A 37 -13.62 1.14 20.15
N PHE A 38 -14.76 1.55 19.58
CA PHE A 38 -15.65 0.61 18.91
C PHE A 38 -16.31 1.23 17.67
N LEU A 39 -16.18 0.52 16.53
CA LEU A 39 -16.79 0.86 15.24
C LEU A 39 -16.65 2.34 14.80
N ASP A 40 -15.53 2.98 15.14
CA ASP A 40 -15.32 4.42 14.89
C ASP A 40 -14.51 4.71 13.63
N TYR A 41 -14.21 3.68 12.85
CA TYR A 41 -13.50 3.83 11.59
C TYR A 41 -13.99 2.81 10.59
N THR A 42 -14.42 3.32 9.44
CA THR A 42 -14.76 2.53 8.27
C THR A 42 -14.16 3.21 7.05
N ALA A 43 -13.43 2.47 6.23
CA ALA A 43 -12.91 2.97 4.97
C ALA A 43 -13.28 2.03 3.84
N PHE A 44 -13.49 2.59 2.65
CA PHE A 44 -13.75 1.83 1.45
C PHE A 44 -13.04 2.45 0.25
N ASN A 45 -12.73 1.60 -0.72
CA ASN A 45 -12.21 2.02 -2.02
C ASN A 45 -12.84 1.18 -3.12
N ILE A 46 -13.09 1.80 -4.26
CA ILE A 46 -13.51 1.14 -5.49
C ILE A 46 -12.68 1.73 -6.61
N THR A 47 -11.95 0.89 -7.33
CA THR A 47 -11.06 1.29 -8.42
C THR A 47 -11.39 0.48 -9.67
N TYR A 48 -11.79 1.17 -10.73
CA TYR A 48 -11.88 0.59 -12.07
C TYR A 48 -10.59 0.88 -12.82
N SER A 49 -10.02 -0.13 -13.48
CA SER A 49 -8.86 0.04 -14.35
C SER A 49 -9.04 -0.67 -15.68
N GLN A 50 -8.58 -0.01 -16.75
CA GLN A 50 -8.62 -0.52 -18.11
C GLN A 50 -7.28 -0.34 -18.80
N ILE A 51 -6.76 -1.42 -19.38
CA ILE A 51 -5.56 -1.45 -20.21
C ILE A 51 -5.99 -1.43 -21.68
N LEU A 52 -5.40 -0.52 -22.45
CA LEU A 52 -5.55 -0.38 -23.90
C LEU A 52 -4.23 -0.84 -24.54
N PRO A 53 -4.11 -2.11 -24.94
CA PRO A 53 -2.91 -2.63 -25.60
C PRO A 53 -2.87 -2.22 -27.08
N ASP A 54 -1.68 -1.89 -27.55
CA ASP A 54 -1.33 -1.63 -28.95
C ASP A 54 -0.11 -2.49 -29.32
N GLY A 55 -0.31 -3.42 -30.25
CA GLY A 55 0.64 -4.50 -30.53
C GLY A 55 0.47 -5.73 -29.63
N LEU A 56 1.13 -6.83 -30.00
CA LEU A 56 1.10 -8.09 -29.28
C LEU A 56 2.52 -8.49 -28.88
N SER A 57 2.71 -8.82 -27.59
CA SER A 57 3.96 -9.46 -27.18
C SER A 57 4.16 -10.76 -27.97
N PRO A 58 5.38 -11.01 -28.48
CA PRO A 58 5.75 -12.29 -29.09
C PRO A 58 5.75 -13.43 -28.05
N PHE A 59 5.71 -13.10 -26.76
CA PHE A 59 5.65 -14.05 -25.66
C PHE A 59 4.23 -14.12 -25.09
N LEU A 60 3.63 -15.32 -25.08
CA LEU A 60 2.26 -15.52 -24.60
C LEU A 60 2.10 -15.20 -23.10
N PHE A 61 3.16 -15.35 -22.31
CA PHE A 61 3.14 -15.06 -20.86
C PHE A 61 3.15 -13.55 -20.54
N ASP A 62 3.48 -12.69 -21.50
CA ASP A 62 3.63 -11.23 -21.33
C ASP A 62 2.47 -10.46 -22.01
N ARG A 63 1.43 -11.19 -22.43
CA ARG A 63 0.23 -10.56 -22.98
C ARG A 63 -0.62 -10.02 -21.85
N ALA A 64 -1.06 -8.78 -21.98
CA ALA A 64 -2.11 -8.22 -21.12
C ALA A 64 -3.43 -8.93 -21.43
N VAL A 65 -3.77 -9.96 -20.65
CA VAL A 65 -5.02 -10.73 -20.80
C VAL A 65 -6.15 -10.10 -19.99
N ASP A 66 -5.86 -9.64 -18.77
CA ASP A 66 -6.84 -9.00 -17.89
C ASP A 66 -6.92 -7.49 -18.18
N THR A 67 -7.57 -7.14 -19.28
CA THR A 67 -7.60 -5.73 -19.74
C THR A 67 -8.55 -4.85 -18.96
N LYS A 68 -9.59 -5.40 -18.31
CA LYS A 68 -10.54 -4.63 -17.51
C LYS A 68 -10.68 -5.24 -16.13
N THR A 69 -10.35 -4.47 -15.11
CA THR A 69 -10.38 -4.92 -13.72
C THR A 69 -11.18 -3.96 -12.85
N LEU A 70 -11.84 -4.54 -11.84
CA LEU A 70 -12.49 -3.80 -10.77
C LEU A 70 -11.93 -4.27 -9.44
N SER A 71 -11.37 -3.34 -8.70
CA SER A 71 -10.92 -3.54 -7.33
C SER A 71 -11.92 -2.91 -6.38
N ALA A 72 -12.29 -3.62 -5.32
CA ALA A 72 -13.09 -3.09 -4.24
C ALA A 72 -12.49 -3.50 -2.90
N GLY A 73 -12.35 -2.53 -2.00
CA GLY A 73 -11.82 -2.75 -0.67
C GLY A 73 -12.69 -2.12 0.40
N PHE A 74 -12.70 -2.78 1.55
CA PHE A 74 -13.41 -2.36 2.75
C PHE A 74 -12.56 -2.64 3.98
N SER A 75 -12.53 -1.71 4.93
CA SER A 75 -11.81 -1.85 6.19
C SER A 75 -12.63 -1.24 7.32
N GLN A 76 -12.79 -1.99 8.40
CA GLN A 76 -13.60 -1.66 9.56
C GLN A 76 -12.76 -1.85 10.82
N GLN A 77 -12.71 -0.83 11.66
CA GLN A 77 -12.25 -0.99 13.04
C GLN A 77 -13.32 -1.73 13.83
N ILE A 78 -12.93 -2.83 14.46
CA ILE A 78 -13.84 -3.64 15.29
C ILE A 78 -13.78 -3.12 16.71
N TYR A 79 -12.59 -3.19 17.33
CA TYR A 79 -12.38 -2.74 18.70
C TYR A 79 -10.95 -2.28 18.93
N GLY A 80 -10.79 -1.08 19.49
CA GLY A 80 -9.52 -0.43 19.80
C GLY A 80 -8.54 -0.53 18.62
N PRO A 81 -7.40 -1.24 18.77
CA PRO A 81 -6.37 -1.38 17.75
C PRO A 81 -6.67 -2.39 16.63
N PHE A 82 -7.77 -3.15 16.72
CA PHE A 82 -8.09 -4.21 15.76
C PHE A 82 -8.91 -3.68 14.59
N ARG A 83 -8.45 -3.99 13.38
CA ARG A 83 -9.16 -3.74 12.12
C ARG A 83 -9.31 -5.03 11.32
N LEU A 84 -10.49 -5.19 10.73
CA LEU A 84 -10.77 -6.23 9.75
C LEU A 84 -11.08 -5.57 8.42
N GLY A 85 -10.57 -6.14 7.34
CA GLY A 85 -10.86 -5.67 6.00
C GLY A 85 -10.78 -6.77 4.98
N PHE A 86 -11.23 -6.44 3.78
CA PHE A 86 -10.97 -7.25 2.61
C PHE A 86 -10.71 -6.36 1.40
N GLN A 87 -9.99 -6.90 0.42
CA GLN A 87 -9.71 -6.26 -0.86
C GLN A 87 -9.89 -7.32 -1.95
N THR A 88 -10.84 -7.14 -2.85
CA THR A 88 -11.06 -8.05 -3.98
C THR A 88 -10.73 -7.36 -5.29
N LEU A 89 -10.18 -8.12 -6.23
CA LEU A 89 -9.87 -7.73 -7.59
C LEU A 89 -10.52 -8.74 -8.53
N VAL A 90 -11.40 -8.25 -9.41
CA VAL A 90 -12.12 -9.08 -10.37
C VAL A 90 -11.83 -8.63 -11.80
N ASN A 91 -11.75 -9.58 -12.72
CA ASN A 91 -11.73 -9.29 -14.14
C ASN A 91 -13.18 -9.10 -14.63
N LEU A 92 -13.47 -7.97 -15.27
CA LEU A 92 -14.83 -7.65 -15.73
C LEU A 92 -15.21 -8.31 -17.06
N ASP A 93 -14.23 -8.69 -17.88
CA ASP A 93 -14.44 -9.43 -19.13
C ASP A 93 -14.81 -10.89 -18.84
N THR A 94 -14.08 -11.56 -17.93
CA THR A 94 -14.32 -12.98 -17.59
C THR A 94 -15.25 -13.19 -16.40
N ARG A 95 -15.51 -12.13 -15.61
CA ARG A 95 -16.26 -12.15 -14.34
C ARG A 95 -15.67 -13.08 -13.28
N LYS A 96 -14.38 -13.43 -13.42
CA LYS A 96 -13.65 -14.24 -12.45
C LYS A 96 -12.94 -13.34 -11.45
N GLU A 97 -12.88 -13.80 -10.21
CA GLU A 97 -11.97 -13.21 -9.23
C GLU A 97 -10.52 -13.47 -9.64
N ILE A 98 -9.72 -12.41 -9.64
CA ILE A 98 -8.27 -12.48 -9.83
C ILE A 98 -7.62 -12.71 -8.46
N SER A 99 -8.06 -11.96 -7.45
CA SER A 99 -7.56 -12.08 -6.08
C SER A 99 -8.59 -11.56 -5.08
N THR A 100 -8.66 -12.18 -3.91
CA THR A 100 -9.48 -11.69 -2.79
C THR A 100 -8.66 -11.81 -1.52
N ASP A 101 -8.30 -10.69 -0.91
CA ASP A 101 -7.53 -10.64 0.32
C ASP A 101 -8.43 -10.38 1.52
N TYR A 102 -8.34 -11.23 2.54
CA TYR A 102 -8.86 -10.96 3.88
C TYR A 102 -7.73 -10.49 4.76
N ILE A 103 -7.94 -9.38 5.46
CA ILE A 103 -6.90 -8.68 6.23
C ILE A 103 -7.39 -8.51 7.67
N LEU A 104 -6.57 -8.96 8.62
CA LEU A 104 -6.69 -8.66 10.04
C LEU A 104 -5.46 -7.89 10.47
N GLU A 105 -5.67 -6.69 10.98
CA GLU A 105 -4.60 -5.83 11.46
C GLU A 105 -4.79 -5.50 12.94
N TYR A 106 -3.70 -5.61 13.70
CA TYR A 106 -3.59 -5.07 15.05
C TYR A 106 -2.56 -3.94 15.04
N SER A 107 -3.01 -2.72 15.31
CA SER A 107 -2.22 -1.50 15.11
C SER A 107 -2.13 -0.70 16.41
N ARG A 108 -0.93 -0.58 16.98
CA ARG A 108 -0.62 0.28 18.12
C ARG A 108 0.35 1.38 17.69
N ARG A 109 0.64 2.33 18.59
CA ARG A 109 1.56 3.44 18.30
C ARG A 109 2.95 2.95 17.88
N SER A 110 3.54 2.03 18.65
CA SER A 110 4.92 1.57 18.43
C SER A 110 5.07 0.38 17.48
N TYR A 111 4.00 -0.37 17.19
CA TYR A 111 4.08 -1.52 16.28
C TYR A 111 2.72 -1.88 15.67
N SER A 112 2.75 -2.62 14.57
CA SER A 112 1.58 -3.29 14.02
C SER A 112 1.87 -4.71 13.57
N LEU A 113 0.84 -5.55 13.65
CA LEU A 113 0.80 -6.92 13.14
C LEU A 113 -0.29 -6.99 12.08
N LEU A 114 0.03 -7.59 10.94
CA LEU A 114 -0.89 -7.77 9.83
C LEU A 114 -0.93 -9.24 9.44
N LEU A 115 -2.13 -9.81 9.41
CA LEU A 115 -2.41 -11.13 8.88
C LEU A 115 -3.23 -10.94 7.61
N ARG A 116 -2.78 -11.55 6.52
CA ARG A 116 -3.49 -11.52 5.24
C ARG A 116 -3.60 -12.92 4.67
N TYR A 117 -4.78 -13.26 4.17
CA TYR A 117 -5.04 -14.53 3.50
C TYR A 117 -5.83 -14.32 2.22
N ASN A 118 -5.40 -14.96 1.15
CA ASN A 118 -6.01 -14.89 -0.15
C ASN A 118 -6.48 -16.29 -0.60
N PRO A 119 -7.77 -16.63 -0.51
CA PRO A 119 -8.25 -17.95 -0.94
C PRO A 119 -8.14 -18.18 -2.45
N ALA A 120 -8.29 -17.14 -3.27
CA ALA A 120 -8.21 -17.28 -4.73
C ALA A 120 -6.81 -17.72 -5.18
N LEU A 121 -5.77 -17.20 -4.52
CA LEU A 121 -4.38 -17.56 -4.78
C LEU A 121 -3.83 -18.63 -3.83
N GLN A 122 -4.58 -18.99 -2.78
CA GLN A 122 -4.17 -19.87 -1.68
C GLN A 122 -2.88 -19.39 -0.98
N LEU A 123 -2.72 -18.06 -0.85
CA LEU A 123 -1.54 -17.43 -0.28
C LEU A 123 -1.86 -16.74 1.04
N GLY A 124 -0.99 -16.95 2.04
CA GLY A 124 -1.04 -16.25 3.31
C GLY A 124 0.24 -15.43 3.54
N SER A 125 0.12 -14.33 4.27
CA SER A 125 1.26 -13.53 4.69
C SER A 125 1.05 -12.96 6.08
N ILE A 126 2.14 -12.93 6.86
CA ILE A 126 2.21 -12.28 8.17
C ILE A 126 3.20 -11.13 8.05
N GLY A 127 2.79 -9.93 8.45
CA GLY A 127 3.62 -8.75 8.48
C GLY A 127 3.76 -8.23 9.91
N PHE A 128 4.98 -7.84 10.26
CA PHE A 128 5.26 -7.08 11.48
C PHE A 128 5.91 -5.76 11.10
N ARG A 129 5.44 -4.67 11.70
CA ARG A 129 5.98 -3.33 11.51
C ARG A 129 6.28 -2.74 12.87
N VAL A 130 7.48 -2.18 13.03
CA VAL A 130 7.82 -1.32 14.16
C VAL A 130 7.74 0.12 13.70
N ASN A 131 7.00 0.93 14.42
CA ASN A 131 6.86 2.36 14.15
C ASN A 131 7.87 3.13 15.00
N GLU A 132 8.26 4.32 14.53
CA GLU A 132 9.15 5.24 15.28
C GLU A 132 10.51 4.64 15.66
N PHE A 133 10.95 3.60 14.94
CA PHE A 133 12.26 3.00 15.16
C PHE A 133 13.35 3.95 14.66
N ASN A 134 14.12 4.53 15.58
CA ASN A 134 15.27 5.36 15.25
C ASN A 134 16.59 4.67 15.67
N TRP A 135 17.41 4.31 14.68
CA TRP A 135 18.76 3.72 14.90
C TRP A 135 19.78 4.73 15.43
N THR A 136 19.50 6.04 15.37
CA THR A 136 20.51 7.06 15.71
C THR A 136 20.72 7.25 17.20
N GLY A 137 20.01 6.50 18.06
CA GLY A 137 20.20 6.53 19.50
C GLY A 137 19.80 7.88 20.11
N GLY A 138 18.75 7.89 20.93
CA GLY A 138 18.63 8.89 21.98
C GLY A 138 19.68 8.63 23.07
N SER A 139 20.95 8.52 22.73
CA SER A 139 22.03 8.69 23.69
C SER A 139 22.40 10.15 23.63
N GLU A 140 22.04 10.92 24.65
CA GLU A 140 22.92 12.01 25.05
C GLU A 140 24.28 11.38 25.31
N THR A 141 25.16 11.43 24.32
CA THR A 141 26.55 11.08 24.51
C THR A 141 27.07 12.12 25.49
N PHE A 142 27.20 11.72 26.76
CA PHE A 142 27.74 12.52 27.88
C PHE A 142 26.81 13.57 28.52
N GLY A 143 25.56 13.22 28.85
CA GLY A 143 24.69 14.00 29.76
C GLY A 143 25.12 14.06 31.23
N GLY A 144 26.44 14.11 31.50
CA GLY A 144 26.99 14.13 32.86
C GLY A 144 28.41 14.68 33.01
N SER A 145 29.13 14.98 31.92
CA SER A 145 30.51 15.48 32.04
C SER A 145 30.67 16.99 31.83
N GLY A 146 29.59 17.75 31.61
CA GLY A 146 29.69 19.20 31.37
C GLY A 146 30.51 19.59 30.14
N VAL A 147 30.78 18.64 29.23
CA VAL A 147 31.55 18.90 28.02
C VAL A 147 30.58 19.03 26.85
N SER A 148 30.40 20.27 26.38
CA SER A 148 29.64 20.58 25.17
C SER A 148 30.56 20.44 23.95
N PRO A 149 30.22 19.64 22.92
CA PRO A 149 31.03 19.52 21.74
C PRO A 149 30.93 20.80 20.90
N ILE A 150 32.06 21.50 20.79
CA ILE A 150 32.22 22.68 19.94
C ILE A 150 32.19 22.24 18.48
N THR A 151 31.15 22.62 17.75
CA THR A 151 31.11 22.50 16.30
C THR A 151 31.27 23.90 15.71
N ASN A 152 32.30 24.10 14.89
CA ASN A 152 32.69 25.37 14.26
C ASN A 152 33.23 26.50 15.18
N GLY A 153 33.71 26.17 16.39
CA GLY A 153 34.61 27.06 17.14
C GLY A 153 33.99 28.33 17.73
N VAL A 154 32.68 28.41 17.93
CA VAL A 154 32.06 29.52 18.68
C VAL A 154 31.24 28.98 19.85
N GLN A 155 31.68 29.34 21.05
CA GLN A 155 30.98 29.02 22.30
C GLN A 155 29.81 30.00 22.44
N ARG A 156 28.57 29.49 22.53
CA ARG A 156 27.40 30.33 22.79
C ARG A 156 27.39 30.67 24.28
N GLN A 157 27.76 31.91 24.60
CA GLN A 157 27.64 32.46 25.95
C GLN A 157 26.17 32.78 26.21
N SER A 158 25.58 32.16 27.23
CA SER A 158 24.27 32.54 27.76
C SER A 158 24.47 33.54 28.90
N GLU A 159 23.84 34.71 28.81
CA GLU A 159 23.48 35.52 29.98
C GLU A 159 22.42 34.80 30.83
#